data_AF-A0A972M9W4-F1
#
_entry.id   AF-A0A972M9W4-F1
#
_cell.length_a   1.000
_cell.length_b   1.000
_cell.length_c   1.000
_cell.angle_alpha   90.00
_cell.angle_beta   90.00
_cell.angle_gamma   90.00
#
_symmetry.space_group_name_H-M   'P 1'
#
loop_
_entity.id
_entity.type
_entity.pdbx_description
1 polymer ?
#
loop_
_entity_poly.entity_id
_entity_poly.type
_entity_poly.pdbx_seq_one_letter_code
_entity_poly.pdbx_strand_id
1 'polypeptide(L)'
;MNKRLSFFLKINFFITILILVMFLVFNKEYTPLSFLLTLFGAISTAALLYLLVYILFFPLLFTNKIGFYVVGLVVGAINFIILSDFFIYKIFNFHINGMVLNILTSPDAFDSIQVGKSTILAFIILVATFIILEIWLIRRVNEIRNAVDLNKRINKKIILPLFLIVVGEKITSGVFELLGKEEEISNLEVIPFYQPLPFSQLASYFGFKSDKVHLVVNRDSKIE
;
A
#
# COMPACT_ATOMS: atom_id res chain seq x y z
N MET A 1 23.24 -12.77 -3.28
CA MET A 1 21.97 -12.16 -3.73
C MET A 1 21.92 -12.11 -5.25
N ASN A 2 20.90 -12.73 -5.85
CA ASN A 2 20.60 -12.72 -7.27
C ASN A 2 20.27 -11.27 -7.69
N LYS A 3 21.21 -10.66 -8.41
CA LYS A 3 21.15 -9.22 -8.74
C LYS A 3 20.03 -8.88 -9.71
N ARG A 4 19.61 -9.84 -10.55
CA ARG A 4 18.46 -9.68 -11.47
C ARG A 4 17.15 -9.65 -10.69
N LEU A 5 17.01 -10.55 -9.72
CA LEU A 5 15.85 -10.56 -8.84
C LEU A 5 15.74 -9.26 -8.02
N SER A 6 16.86 -8.81 -7.44
CA SER A 6 16.89 -7.51 -6.74
C SER A 6 16.55 -6.32 -7.64
N PHE A 7 16.89 -6.38 -8.92
CA PHE A 7 16.54 -5.31 -9.87
C PHE A 7 15.05 -5.37 -10.26
N PHE A 8 14.53 -6.58 -10.51
CA PHE A 8 13.12 -6.82 -10.76
C PHE A 8 12.24 -6.29 -9.62
N LEU A 9 12.59 -6.60 -8.36
CA LEU A 9 11.88 -6.11 -7.17
C LEU A 9 11.83 -4.58 -7.10
N LYS A 10 12.87 -3.87 -7.57
CA LYS A 10 12.85 -2.40 -7.56
C LYS A 10 11.94 -1.81 -8.62
N ILE A 11 11.92 -2.39 -9.82
CA ILE A 11 10.98 -1.97 -10.85
C ILE A 11 9.56 -2.16 -10.32
N ASN A 12 9.30 -3.33 -9.77
CA ASN A 12 8.00 -3.67 -9.19
C ASN A 12 7.64 -2.74 -8.01
N PHE A 13 8.60 -2.36 -7.16
CA PHE A 13 8.41 -1.37 -6.11
C PHE A 13 7.93 -0.01 -6.65
N PHE A 14 8.53 0.47 -7.76
CA PHE A 14 8.05 1.70 -8.41
C PHE A 14 6.64 1.54 -9.00
N ILE A 15 6.33 0.37 -9.56
CA ILE A 15 4.98 0.06 -10.06
C ILE A 15 3.98 0.08 -8.90
N THR A 16 4.30 -0.53 -7.76
CA THR A 16 3.47 -0.50 -6.57
C THR A 16 3.23 0.93 -6.09
N ILE A 17 4.27 1.78 -6.03
CA ILE A 17 4.10 3.21 -5.69
C ILE A 17 3.15 3.87 -6.68
N LEU A 18 3.29 3.63 -7.98
CA LEU A 18 2.41 4.23 -8.99
C LEU A 18 0.95 3.81 -8.77
N ILE A 19 0.71 2.53 -8.48
CA ILE A 19 -0.64 2.03 -8.16
C ILE A 19 -1.17 2.71 -6.89
N LEU A 20 -0.37 2.81 -5.82
CA LEU A 20 -0.80 3.48 -4.58
C LEU A 20 -1.09 4.97 -4.83
N VAL A 21 -0.30 5.65 -5.66
CA VAL A 21 -0.57 7.06 -6.04
C VAL A 21 -1.90 7.17 -6.80
N MET A 22 -2.32 6.16 -7.56
CA MET A 22 -3.65 6.18 -8.18
C MET A 22 -4.76 6.27 -7.12
N PHE A 23 -4.61 5.62 -5.96
CA PHE A 23 -5.60 5.75 -4.88
C PHE A 23 -5.72 7.21 -4.42
N LEU A 24 -4.59 7.91 -4.27
CA LEU A 24 -4.58 9.31 -3.87
C LEU A 24 -5.20 10.21 -4.95
N VAL A 25 -4.85 10.02 -6.22
CA VAL A 25 -5.32 10.94 -7.27
C VAL A 25 -6.80 10.77 -7.59
N PHE A 26 -7.34 9.54 -7.50
CA PHE A 26 -8.68 9.25 -8.03
C PHE A 26 -9.77 9.01 -6.99
N ASN A 27 -9.45 8.82 -5.71
CA ASN A 27 -10.46 8.47 -4.70
C ASN A 27 -10.73 9.56 -3.66
N LYS A 28 -9.89 10.59 -3.53
CA LYS A 28 -10.11 11.66 -2.54
C LYS A 28 -9.48 12.98 -3.02
N GLU A 29 -10.06 14.09 -2.60
CA GLU A 29 -9.48 15.42 -2.82
C GLU A 29 -8.58 15.80 -1.65
N TYR A 30 -7.45 16.44 -1.95
CA TYR A 30 -6.44 16.79 -0.95
C TYR A 30 -6.02 18.25 -1.08
N THR A 31 -5.71 18.86 0.05
CA THR A 31 -4.85 20.06 0.06
C THR A 31 -3.43 19.68 -0.36
N PRO A 32 -2.60 20.62 -0.86
CA PRO A 32 -1.23 20.30 -1.26
C PRO A 32 -0.40 19.66 -0.14
N LEU A 33 -0.60 20.11 1.11
CA LEU A 33 0.12 19.57 2.27
C LEU A 33 -0.37 18.16 2.62
N SER A 34 -1.69 17.95 2.68
CA SER A 34 -2.23 16.62 2.97
C SER A 34 -1.89 15.62 1.87
N PHE A 35 -1.91 16.03 0.60
CA PHE A 35 -1.46 15.18 -0.51
C PHE A 35 -0.02 14.72 -0.34
N LEU A 36 0.90 15.62 0.01
CA LEU A 36 2.31 15.32 0.20
C LEU A 36 2.52 14.33 1.37
N LEU A 37 1.80 14.54 2.48
CA LEU A 37 1.83 13.64 3.62
C LEU A 37 1.31 12.25 3.26
N THR A 38 0.17 12.17 2.58
CA THR A 38 -0.40 10.90 2.11
C THR A 38 0.52 10.22 1.10
N LEU A 39 1.19 10.98 0.22
CA LEU A 39 2.17 10.45 -0.73
C LEU A 39 3.36 9.80 -0.01
N PHE A 40 3.87 10.42 1.06
CA PHE A 40 4.87 9.79 1.90
C PHE A 40 4.33 8.54 2.59
N GLY A 41 3.06 8.55 3.01
CA GLY A 41 2.36 7.35 3.50
C GLY A 41 2.34 6.21 2.48
N ALA A 42 2.06 6.52 1.21
CA ALA A 42 2.05 5.53 0.13
C ALA A 42 3.45 4.96 -0.14
N ILE A 43 4.47 5.82 -0.21
CA ILE A 43 5.87 5.40 -0.39
C ILE A 43 6.35 4.56 0.79
N SER A 44 6.01 4.96 2.02
CA SER A 44 6.32 4.27 3.27
C SER A 44 5.68 2.88 3.30
N THR A 45 4.41 2.78 2.92
CA THR A 45 3.66 1.51 2.84
C THR A 45 4.28 0.57 1.81
N ALA A 46 4.58 1.07 0.60
CA ALA A 46 5.29 0.28 -0.40
C ALA A 46 6.67 -0.17 0.11
N ALA A 47 7.40 0.67 0.83
CA ALA A 47 8.72 0.33 1.36
C ALA A 47 8.64 -0.79 2.39
N LEU A 48 7.70 -0.72 3.33
CA LEU A 48 7.47 -1.74 4.35
C LEU A 48 6.99 -3.06 3.73
N LEU A 49 6.10 -3.00 2.74
CA LEU A 49 5.64 -4.17 2.01
C LEU A 49 6.80 -4.88 1.30
N TYR A 50 7.65 -4.14 0.60
CA TYR A 50 8.81 -4.74 -0.07
C TYR A 50 9.88 -5.20 0.91
N LEU A 51 10.07 -4.50 2.03
CA LEU A 51 10.94 -4.98 3.11
C LEU A 51 10.46 -6.35 3.61
N LEU A 52 9.15 -6.51 3.83
CA LEU A 52 8.56 -7.79 4.21
C LEU A 52 8.79 -8.88 3.15
N VAL A 53 8.59 -8.56 1.87
CA VAL A 53 8.90 -9.47 0.75
C VAL A 53 10.38 -9.87 0.76
N TYR A 54 11.29 -8.92 0.96
CA TYR A 54 12.73 -9.17 1.04
C TYR A 54 13.10 -10.09 2.22
N ILE A 55 12.45 -9.93 3.38
CA ILE A 55 12.66 -10.76 4.57
C ILE A 55 12.11 -12.16 4.33
N LEU A 56 10.85 -12.29 3.91
CA LEU A 56 10.15 -13.57 3.75
C LEU A 56 10.81 -14.45 2.67
N PHE A 57 11.22 -13.83 1.56
CA PHE A 57 11.85 -14.55 0.45
C PHE A 57 13.38 -14.46 0.47
N PHE A 58 13.98 -14.02 1.58
CA PHE A 58 15.44 -13.89 1.72
C PHE A 58 16.21 -15.13 1.26
N PRO A 59 15.84 -16.38 1.63
CA PRO A 59 16.54 -17.57 1.16
C PRO A 59 16.47 -17.72 -0.37
N LEU A 60 15.31 -17.42 -0.96
CA LEU A 60 15.09 -17.51 -2.40
C LEU A 60 15.89 -16.46 -3.17
N LEU A 61 16.31 -15.35 -2.54
CA LEU A 61 17.21 -14.36 -3.13
C LEU A 61 18.61 -14.92 -3.44
N PHE A 62 18.97 -16.08 -2.91
CA PHE A 62 20.24 -16.76 -3.20
C PHE A 62 20.09 -17.93 -4.18
N THR A 63 18.85 -18.26 -4.57
CA THR A 63 18.57 -19.34 -5.52
C THR A 63 18.63 -18.88 -6.98
N ASN A 64 18.69 -19.85 -7.90
CA ASN A 64 18.80 -19.64 -9.34
C ASN A 64 17.45 -19.23 -9.97
N LYS A 65 17.14 -19.72 -11.18
CA LYS A 65 15.97 -19.30 -11.98
C LYS A 65 14.62 -19.51 -11.27
N ILE A 66 14.48 -20.57 -10.47
CA ILE A 66 13.21 -20.90 -9.81
C ILE A 66 12.78 -19.81 -8.83
N GLY A 67 13.69 -19.34 -7.96
CA GLY A 67 13.37 -18.28 -7.01
C GLY A 67 12.99 -16.96 -7.69
N PHE A 68 13.54 -16.67 -8.87
CA PHE A 68 13.13 -15.51 -9.65
C PHE A 68 11.66 -15.59 -10.09
N TYR A 69 11.21 -16.74 -10.62
CA TYR A 69 9.82 -16.90 -11.04
C TYR A 69 8.85 -16.94 -9.86
N VAL A 70 9.22 -17.62 -8.75
CA VAL A 70 8.38 -17.69 -7.55
C VAL A 70 8.17 -16.30 -6.96
N VAL A 71 9.26 -15.55 -6.73
CA VAL A 71 9.15 -14.18 -6.20
C VAL A 71 8.47 -13.26 -7.19
N GLY A 72 8.72 -13.43 -8.49
CA GLY A 72 8.02 -12.69 -9.56
C GLY A 72 6.51 -12.89 -9.52
N LEU A 73 6.05 -14.13 -9.39
CA LEU A 73 4.62 -14.46 -9.27
C LEU A 73 4.01 -13.86 -8.01
N VAL A 74 4.69 -13.97 -6.86
CA VAL A 74 4.19 -13.42 -5.60
C VAL A 74 4.04 -11.90 -5.67
N VAL A 75 5.05 -11.20 -6.18
CA VAL A 75 5.00 -9.74 -6.30
C VAL A 75 3.97 -9.29 -7.33
N GLY A 76 3.85 -10.00 -8.45
CA GLY A 76 2.78 -9.77 -9.43
C GLY A 76 1.39 -9.97 -8.81
N ALA A 77 1.20 -11.00 -7.98
CA ALA A 77 -0.05 -11.23 -7.27
C ALA A 77 -0.36 -10.14 -6.25
N ILE A 78 0.64 -9.66 -5.49
CA ILE A 78 0.49 -8.54 -4.55
C ILE A 78 0.01 -7.29 -5.31
N ASN A 79 0.67 -6.93 -6.40
CA ASN A 79 0.29 -5.77 -7.20
C ASN A 79 -1.09 -5.94 -7.85
N PHE A 80 -1.43 -7.15 -8.32
CA PHE A 80 -2.77 -7.45 -8.82
C PHE A 80 -3.84 -7.27 -7.73
N ILE A 81 -3.58 -7.70 -6.50
CA ILE A 81 -4.49 -7.52 -5.36
C ILE A 81 -4.65 -6.03 -5.06
N ILE A 82 -3.56 -5.27 -4.93
CA ILE A 82 -3.62 -3.81 -4.67
C ILE A 82 -4.37 -3.08 -5.80
N LEU A 83 -4.14 -3.50 -7.05
CA LEU A 83 -4.80 -2.92 -8.20
C LEU A 83 -6.29 -3.26 -8.27
N SER A 84 -6.67 -4.47 -7.88
CA SER A 84 -8.09 -4.84 -7.78
C SER A 84 -8.76 -4.09 -6.64
N ASP A 85 -8.05 -3.95 -5.52
CA ASP A 85 -8.48 -3.20 -4.37
C ASP A 85 -8.74 -1.72 -4.69
N PHE A 86 -8.01 -1.11 -5.64
CA PHE A 86 -8.28 0.25 -6.11
C PHE A 86 -9.72 0.42 -6.62
N PHE A 87 -10.20 -0.52 -7.43
CA PHE A 87 -11.56 -0.46 -7.98
C PHE A 87 -12.60 -0.78 -6.91
N ILE A 88 -12.29 -1.70 -6.01
CA ILE A 88 -13.15 -2.05 -4.88
C ILE A 88 -13.31 -0.84 -3.96
N TYR A 89 -12.21 -0.18 -3.58
CA TYR A 89 -12.24 1.03 -2.78
C TYR A 89 -13.04 2.13 -3.46
N LYS A 90 -12.90 2.30 -4.79
CA LYS A 90 -13.69 3.28 -5.54
C LYS A 90 -15.20 3.03 -5.50
N ILE A 91 -15.64 1.78 -5.38
CA ILE A 91 -17.06 1.39 -5.34
C ILE A 91 -17.61 1.45 -3.91
N PHE A 92 -16.85 0.92 -2.94
CA PHE A 92 -17.34 0.69 -1.58
C PHE A 92 -16.78 1.66 -0.53
N ASN A 93 -15.75 2.45 -0.86
CA ASN A 93 -14.92 3.21 0.09
C ASN A 93 -14.30 2.36 1.22
N PHE A 94 -14.21 1.04 0.98
CA PHE A 94 -13.57 0.08 1.85
C PHE A 94 -12.57 -0.74 1.05
N HIS A 95 -11.43 -1.04 1.67
CA HIS A 95 -10.48 -2.01 1.14
C HIS A 95 -11.02 -3.44 1.26
N ILE A 96 -10.45 -4.36 0.48
CA ILE A 96 -10.73 -5.79 0.50
C ILE A 96 -10.62 -6.30 1.94
N ASN A 97 -11.74 -6.76 2.47
CA ASN A 97 -11.89 -7.36 3.78
C ASN A 97 -12.98 -8.44 3.74
N GLY A 98 -13.25 -9.11 4.86
CA GLY A 98 -14.27 -10.17 4.92
C GLY A 98 -15.67 -9.70 4.55
N MET A 99 -16.05 -8.47 4.89
CA MET A 99 -17.35 -7.90 4.53
C MET A 99 -17.46 -7.68 3.02
N VAL A 100 -16.47 -7.05 2.41
CA VAL A 100 -16.43 -6.80 0.96
C VAL A 100 -16.44 -8.12 0.20
N LEU A 101 -15.67 -9.12 0.63
CA LEU A 101 -15.66 -10.44 0.01
C LEU A 101 -17.04 -11.11 0.10
N ASN A 102 -17.71 -11.05 1.27
CA ASN A 102 -19.05 -11.60 1.43
C ASN A 102 -20.06 -10.93 0.48
N ILE A 103 -19.99 -9.61 0.34
CA ILE A 103 -20.82 -8.86 -0.62
C ILE A 103 -20.51 -9.36 -2.04
N LEU A 104 -19.25 -9.37 -2.47
CA LEU A 104 -18.85 -9.78 -3.82
C LEU A 104 -19.20 -11.24 -4.15
N THR A 105 -19.28 -12.12 -3.15
CA THR A 105 -19.68 -13.53 -3.34
C THR A 105 -21.18 -13.76 -3.21
N SER A 106 -21.95 -12.76 -2.77
CA SER A 106 -23.40 -12.89 -2.62
C SER A 106 -24.08 -12.85 -3.99
N PRO A 107 -24.98 -13.81 -4.30
CA PRO A 107 -25.70 -13.84 -5.57
C PRO A 107 -26.44 -12.53 -5.88
N ASP A 108 -27.03 -11.90 -4.86
CA ASP A 108 -27.88 -10.71 -5.01
C ASP A 108 -27.08 -9.39 -5.05
N ALA A 109 -25.77 -9.43 -4.79
CA ALA A 109 -24.95 -8.22 -4.76
C ALA A 109 -24.72 -7.64 -6.15
N PHE A 110 -24.56 -8.49 -7.18
CA PHE A 110 -24.33 -8.01 -8.55
C PHE A 110 -25.57 -7.32 -9.14
N ASP A 111 -26.77 -7.68 -8.69
CA ASP A 111 -28.02 -7.07 -9.14
C ASP A 111 -28.29 -5.71 -8.47
N SER A 112 -27.71 -5.49 -7.29
CA SER A 112 -27.90 -4.25 -6.51
C SER A 112 -26.79 -3.22 -6.70
N ILE A 113 -25.56 -3.65 -7.03
CA ILE A 113 -24.44 -2.72 -7.28
C ILE A 113 -24.49 -2.25 -8.74
N GLN A 114 -24.97 -1.02 -8.95
CA GLN A 114 -24.91 -0.36 -10.25
C GLN A 114 -23.48 0.10 -10.60
N VAL A 115 -22.61 -0.84 -10.97
CA VAL A 115 -21.28 -0.51 -11.50
C VAL A 115 -21.43 -0.05 -12.95
N GLY A 116 -20.97 1.17 -13.25
CA GLY A 116 -20.95 1.68 -14.62
C GLY A 116 -20.14 0.77 -15.56
N LYS A 117 -20.67 0.51 -16.77
CA LYS A 117 -19.99 -0.31 -17.81
C LYS A 117 -18.56 0.19 -18.12
N SER A 118 -18.35 1.50 -18.05
CA SER A 118 -17.03 2.13 -18.21
C SER A 118 -16.03 1.72 -17.12
N THR A 119 -16.46 1.59 -15.86
CA THR A 119 -15.62 1.16 -14.73
C THR A 119 -15.22 -0.30 -14.90
N ILE A 120 -16.15 -1.18 -15.29
CA ILE A 120 -15.86 -2.60 -15.55
C ILE A 120 -14.86 -2.74 -16.71
N LEU A 121 -15.08 -1.99 -17.81
CA LEU A 121 -14.17 -2.01 -18.94
C LEU A 121 -12.77 -1.50 -18.57
N ALA A 122 -12.69 -0.41 -17.80
CA ALA A 122 -11.43 0.12 -17.30
C ALA A 122 -10.69 -0.89 -16.41
N PHE A 123 -11.41 -1.59 -15.52
CA PHE A 123 -10.86 -2.66 -14.70
C PHE A 123 -10.24 -3.77 -15.57
N ILE A 124 -11.01 -4.30 -16.53
CA ILE A 124 -10.56 -5.39 -17.41
C ILE A 124 -9.31 -4.97 -18.21
N ILE A 125 -9.33 -3.79 -18.85
CA ILE A 125 -8.21 -3.29 -19.66
C ILE A 125 -6.96 -3.11 -18.80
N LEU A 126 -7.12 -2.51 -17.62
CA LEU A 126 -6.00 -2.14 -16.76
C LEU A 126 -5.36 -3.38 -16.11
N VAL A 127 -6.17 -4.34 -15.67
CA VAL A 127 -5.70 -5.67 -15.22
C VAL A 127 -4.99 -6.43 -16.34
N ALA A 128 -5.58 -6.50 -17.54
CA ALA A 128 -4.97 -7.20 -18.67
C ALA A 128 -3.61 -6.57 -19.05
N THR A 129 -3.55 -5.23 -19.10
CA THR A 129 -2.32 -4.47 -19.36
C THR A 129 -1.27 -4.74 -18.28
N PHE A 130 -1.67 -4.79 -17.01
CA PHE A 130 -0.78 -5.11 -15.90
C PHE A 130 -0.18 -6.52 -16.01
N ILE A 131 -1.01 -7.53 -16.32
CA ILE A 131 -0.53 -8.91 -16.50
C ILE A 131 0.46 -9.00 -17.66
N ILE A 132 0.18 -8.35 -18.79
CA ILE A 132 1.09 -8.30 -19.94
C ILE A 132 2.41 -7.62 -19.56
N LEU A 133 2.33 -6.50 -18.82
CA LEU A 133 3.50 -5.77 -18.33
C LEU A 133 4.38 -6.65 -17.43
N GLU A 134 3.82 -7.38 -16.48
CA GLU A 134 4.59 -8.27 -15.59
C GLU A 134 5.26 -9.41 -16.36
N ILE A 135 4.54 -10.06 -17.28
CA ILE A 135 5.12 -11.11 -18.14
C ILE A 135 6.27 -10.54 -18.98
N TRP A 136 6.09 -9.34 -19.53
CA TRP A 136 7.11 -8.64 -20.30
C TRP A 136 8.33 -8.29 -19.44
N LEU A 137 8.14 -7.80 -18.22
CA LEU A 137 9.21 -7.46 -17.28
C LEU A 137 10.03 -8.68 -16.87
N ILE A 138 9.38 -9.80 -16.55
CA ILE A 138 10.02 -11.07 -16.22
C ILE A 138 10.95 -11.52 -17.36
N ARG A 139 10.51 -11.39 -18.61
CA ARG A 139 11.32 -11.71 -19.79
C ARG A 139 12.46 -10.70 -19.96
N ARG A 140 12.16 -9.40 -19.92
CA ARG A 140 13.13 -8.35 -20.25
C ARG A 140 14.25 -8.23 -19.22
N VAL A 141 13.96 -8.35 -17.93
CA VAL A 141 14.99 -8.28 -16.88
C VAL A 141 16.03 -9.40 -17.02
N ASN A 142 15.66 -10.55 -17.59
CA ASN A 142 16.59 -11.64 -17.85
C ASN A 142 17.61 -11.33 -18.98
N GLU A 143 17.28 -10.38 -19.86
CA GLU A 143 18.11 -10.00 -21.01
C GLU A 143 19.04 -8.81 -20.72
N ILE A 144 18.78 -8.04 -19.65
CA ILE A 144 19.57 -6.84 -19.33
C ILE A 144 20.95 -7.23 -18.78
N ARG A 145 21.97 -7.09 -19.63
CA ARG A 145 23.38 -7.41 -19.33
C ARG A 145 23.95 -6.59 -18.16
N ASN A 146 23.54 -5.32 -18.05
CA ASN A 146 24.05 -4.35 -17.07
C ASN A 146 23.17 -4.19 -15.81
N ALA A 147 22.18 -5.07 -15.60
CA ALA A 147 21.25 -4.97 -14.47
C ALA A 147 21.98 -4.92 -13.11
N VAL A 148 23.13 -5.58 -13.03
CA VAL A 148 24.02 -5.65 -11.87
C VAL A 148 24.53 -4.28 -11.41
N ASP A 149 25.05 -3.47 -12.34
CA ASP A 149 25.70 -2.20 -11.99
C ASP A 149 24.67 -1.12 -11.72
N LEU A 150 23.58 -1.13 -12.49
CA LEU A 150 22.44 -0.25 -12.24
C LEU A 150 21.84 -0.51 -10.85
N ASN A 151 21.70 -1.79 -10.45
CA ASN A 151 21.20 -2.17 -9.13
C ASN A 151 22.05 -1.60 -7.98
N LYS A 152 23.38 -1.65 -8.10
CA LYS A 152 24.31 -1.10 -7.10
C LYS A 152 24.21 0.43 -6.99
N ARG A 153 24.17 1.13 -8.13
CA ARG A 153 24.05 2.61 -8.16
C ARG A 153 22.74 3.07 -7.53
N ILE A 154 21.64 2.37 -7.84
CA ILE A 154 20.31 2.67 -7.28
C ILE A 154 20.29 2.48 -5.76
N ASN A 155 20.86 1.37 -5.24
CA ASN A 155 20.88 1.11 -3.79
C ASN A 155 21.52 2.27 -3.01
N LYS A 156 22.68 2.74 -3.44
CA LYS A 156 23.40 3.81 -2.73
C LYS A 156 22.60 5.12 -2.67
N LYS A 157 21.77 5.39 -3.69
CA LYS A 157 21.03 6.65 -3.79
C LYS A 157 19.64 6.59 -3.17
N ILE A 158 18.98 5.42 -3.15
CA ILE A 158 17.57 5.29 -2.74
C ILE A 158 17.41 4.87 -1.28
N ILE A 159 18.33 4.08 -0.71
CA ILE A 159 18.12 3.51 0.62
C ILE A 159 17.98 4.58 1.70
N LEU A 160 18.90 5.56 1.74
CA LEU A 160 18.86 6.63 2.74
C LEU A 160 17.59 7.50 2.65
N PRO A 161 17.21 8.08 1.49
CA PRO A 161 15.99 8.87 1.41
C PRO A 161 14.74 8.03 1.70
N LEU A 162 14.70 6.77 1.27
CA LEU A 162 13.56 5.91 1.57
C LEU A 162 13.42 5.63 3.08
N PHE A 163 14.54 5.39 3.76
CA PHE A 163 14.57 5.24 5.21
C PHE A 163 14.07 6.51 5.92
N LEU A 164 14.53 7.68 5.49
CA LEU A 164 14.08 8.96 6.06
C LEU A 164 12.59 9.21 5.82
N ILE A 165 12.06 8.85 4.64
CA ILE A 165 10.62 8.95 4.34
C ILE A 165 9.82 8.03 5.26
N VAL A 166 10.21 6.76 5.40
CA VAL A 166 9.50 5.80 6.27
C VAL A 166 9.49 6.29 7.71
N VAL A 167 10.66 6.63 8.26
CA VAL A 167 10.76 7.07 9.65
C VAL A 167 10.04 8.39 9.88
N GLY A 168 10.24 9.37 9.00
CA GLY A 168 9.62 10.69 9.09
C GLY A 168 8.10 10.63 9.00
N GLU A 169 7.57 9.83 8.06
CA GLU A 169 6.14 9.61 7.91
C GLU A 169 5.55 8.98 9.18
N LYS A 170 6.14 7.89 9.68
CA LYS A 170 5.62 7.21 10.87
C LYS A 170 5.65 8.08 12.14
N ILE A 171 6.70 8.88 12.31
CA ILE A 171 6.76 9.87 13.40
C ILE A 171 5.65 10.91 13.24
N THR A 172 5.49 11.46 12.03
CA THR A 172 4.49 12.50 11.76
C THR A 172 3.07 11.99 12.01
N SER A 173 2.74 10.81 11.50
CA SER A 173 1.44 10.16 11.69
C SER A 173 1.16 9.89 13.18
N GLY A 174 2.17 9.44 13.94
CA GLY A 174 2.01 9.24 15.38
C GLY A 174 1.89 10.56 16.16
N VAL A 175 2.55 11.64 15.74
CA VAL A 175 2.35 12.98 16.33
C VAL A 175 0.94 13.50 16.05
N PHE A 176 0.41 13.30 14.84
CA PHE A 176 -0.97 13.66 14.51
C PHE A 176 -1.99 12.89 15.35
N GLU A 177 -1.73 11.61 15.64
CA GLU A 177 -2.56 10.82 16.57
C GLU A 177 -2.59 11.46 17.97
N LEU A 178 -1.43 11.88 18.48
CA LEU A 178 -1.33 12.53 19.80
C LEU A 178 -1.99 13.91 19.84
N LEU A 179 -1.97 14.64 18.73
CA LEU A 179 -2.57 15.98 18.61
C LEU A 179 -4.06 15.96 18.25
N GLY A 180 -4.68 14.79 18.05
CA GLY A 180 -6.10 14.69 17.67
C GLY A 180 -6.41 15.17 16.25
N LYS A 181 -5.44 15.09 15.33
CA LYS A 181 -5.56 15.51 13.92
C LYS A 181 -6.18 14.40 13.06
N GLU A 182 -7.47 14.13 13.28
CA GLU A 182 -8.18 13.00 12.66
C GLU A 182 -8.32 13.12 11.14
N GLU A 183 -8.45 14.34 10.60
CA GLU A 183 -8.58 14.57 9.15
C GLU A 183 -7.33 14.10 8.39
N GLU A 184 -6.15 14.44 8.90
CA GLU A 184 -4.87 14.04 8.31
C GLU A 184 -4.64 12.52 8.42
N ILE A 185 -5.14 11.89 9.49
CA ILE A 185 -5.04 10.43 9.66
C ILE A 185 -6.01 9.72 8.71
N SER A 186 -7.25 10.19 8.58
CA SER A 186 -8.26 9.64 7.67
C SER A 186 -7.81 9.72 6.20
N ASN A 187 -6.99 10.72 5.85
CA ASN A 187 -6.37 10.80 4.53
C ASN A 187 -5.43 9.62 4.21
N LEU A 188 -4.81 9.02 5.22
CA LEU A 188 -3.91 7.87 5.06
C LEU A 188 -4.68 6.55 4.93
N GLU A 189 -5.92 6.48 5.40
CA GLU A 189 -6.79 5.29 5.32
C GLU A 189 -7.21 4.94 3.89
N VAL A 190 -6.97 5.83 2.93
CA VAL A 190 -7.18 5.58 1.49
C VAL A 190 -6.13 4.60 0.93
N ILE A 191 -5.02 4.40 1.64
CA ILE A 191 -3.91 3.55 1.20
C ILE A 191 -4.13 2.13 1.74
N PRO A 192 -4.25 1.10 0.86
CA PRO A 192 -4.38 -0.26 1.33
C PRO A 192 -3.15 -0.72 2.10
N PHE A 193 -3.36 -1.54 3.12
CA PHE A 193 -2.33 -2.07 4.01
C PHE A 193 -1.52 -1.00 4.78
N TYR A 194 -1.97 0.26 4.79
CA TYR A 194 -1.35 1.28 5.62
C TYR A 194 -1.51 0.91 7.10
N GLN A 195 -0.38 0.90 7.81
CA GLN A 195 -0.34 0.66 9.25
C GLN A 195 0.17 1.92 9.95
N PRO A 196 -0.67 2.63 10.73
CA PRO A 196 -0.20 3.70 11.60
C PRO A 196 0.61 3.10 12.76
N LEU A 197 1.63 3.82 13.24
CA LEU A 197 2.28 3.47 14.50
C LEU A 197 1.42 3.99 15.65
N PRO A 198 0.93 3.14 16.57
CA PRO A 198 0.11 3.57 17.70
C PRO A 198 0.99 4.26 18.76
N PHE A 199 1.25 5.55 18.57
CA PHE A 199 2.06 6.33 19.54
C PHE A 199 1.30 6.58 20.83
N SER A 200 -0.03 6.49 20.84
CA SER A 200 -0.82 6.57 22.07
C SER A 200 -0.42 5.51 23.12
N GLN A 201 -0.05 4.30 22.68
CA GLN A 201 0.42 3.25 23.59
C GLN A 201 1.82 3.56 24.15
N LEU A 202 2.74 4.05 23.32
CA LEU A 202 4.08 4.44 23.75
C LEU A 202 4.06 5.68 24.65
N ALA A 203 3.26 6.67 24.31
CA ALA A 203 3.09 7.91 25.06
C ALA A 203 2.53 7.65 26.47
N SER A 204 1.60 6.70 26.60
CA SER A 204 1.07 6.31 27.91
C SER A 204 2.11 5.68 28.84
N TYR A 205 3.12 4.98 28.29
CA TYR A 205 4.27 4.48 29.06
C TYR A 205 5.16 5.61 29.60
N PHE A 206 5.23 6.74 28.88
CA PHE A 206 5.97 7.94 29.30
C PHE A 206 5.12 8.95 30.10
N GLY A 207 3.89 8.58 30.48
CA GLY A 207 3.01 9.43 31.29
C GLY A 207 2.23 10.50 30.51
N PHE A 208 2.32 10.50 29.18
CA PHE A 208 1.47 11.35 28.34
C PHE A 208 0.12 10.68 28.16
N LYS A 209 -0.94 11.28 28.73
CA LYS A 209 -2.31 10.92 28.40
C LYS A 209 -2.65 11.58 27.06
N SER A 210 -2.86 10.77 26.04
CA SER A 210 -3.54 11.24 24.83
C SER A 210 -4.91 11.74 25.26
N ASP A 211 -5.29 12.94 24.81
CA ASP A 211 -6.66 13.46 24.90
C ASP A 211 -7.57 12.65 23.96
N LYS A 212 -7.63 11.33 24.15
CA LYS A 212 -8.84 10.58 23.83
C LYS A 212 -9.84 11.04 24.86
N VAL A 213 -10.45 12.20 24.59
CA VAL A 213 -11.65 12.64 25.27
C VAL A 213 -12.61 11.48 25.11
N HIS A 214 -12.78 10.78 26.21
CA HIS A 214 -13.84 9.86 26.46
C HIS A 214 -15.14 10.54 26.04
N LEU A 215 -15.62 10.26 24.83
CA LEU A 215 -17.05 10.13 24.59
C LEU A 215 -17.51 8.88 25.32
N VAL A 216 -17.38 8.89 26.65
CA VAL A 216 -18.26 8.13 27.52
C VAL A 216 -19.61 8.77 27.28
N VAL A 217 -20.38 8.12 26.40
CA VAL A 217 -21.82 8.33 26.29
C VAL A 217 -22.35 8.20 27.72
N ASN A 218 -22.65 9.34 28.32
CA ASN A 218 -23.36 9.44 29.58
C ASN A 218 -24.78 8.92 29.35
N ARG A 219 -24.94 7.59 29.36
CA ARG A 219 -26.22 6.89 29.50
C ARG A 219 -26.57 6.88 30.98
N ASP A 220 -26.83 8.05 31.56
CA ASP A 220 -27.49 8.19 32.85
C ASP A 220 -28.23 9.54 32.91
N SER A 221 -29.12 9.78 31.94
CA SER A 221 -30.27 10.66 32.18
C SER A 221 -31.40 9.79 32.70
N LYS A 222 -31.51 9.74 34.03
CA LYS A 222 -32.71 9.26 34.73
C LYS A 222 -33.94 9.89 34.10
N ILE A 223 -34.87 9.04 33.68
CA ILE A 223 -36.27 9.41 33.50
C ILE A 223 -36.84 9.47 34.93
N GLU A 224 -37.07 10.69 35.42
CA GLU A 224 -38.11 10.95 36.42
C GLU A 224 -39.36 11.45 35.68
#